data_AF-A0A3S5FEQ4-F1
#
_entry.id   AF-A0A3S5FEQ4-F1
#
_cell.length_a   1.000
_cell.length_b   1.000
_cell.length_c   1.000
_cell.angle_alpha   90.00
_cell.angle_beta   90.00
_cell.angle_gamma   90.00
#
_symmetry.space_group_name_H-M   'P 1'
#
loop_
_entity.id
_entity.type
_entity.pdbx_description
1 polymer ?
#
loop_
_entity_poly.entity_id
_entity_poly.type
_entity_poly.pdbx_seq_one_letter_code
_entity_poly.pdbx_strand_id
1 'polypeptide(L)'
;MHRRIHGIGFKKRAPRAIKEIKKFAQKMMGTEDVRVDIRLNKFVWSKGVRNVPYRVRVRLARKRNEDGDSSMRYYTVVSYVHCTDFKRKQIMNVLILMIDLISAATSYAMLSHKLTEHQILLG
;
A
#
# COMPACT_ATOMS: atom_id res chain seq x y z
N MET A 1 6.59 -11.39 -7.02
CA MET A 1 6.55 -11.36 -8.50
C MET A 1 6.49 -12.76 -9.09
N HIS A 2 7.35 -13.69 -8.66
CA HIS A 2 7.40 -15.08 -9.16
C HIS A 2 6.04 -15.71 -9.52
N ARG A 3 5.11 -15.80 -8.57
CA ARG A 3 3.78 -16.41 -8.79
C ARG A 3 2.94 -15.67 -9.84
N ARG A 4 3.09 -14.35 -9.97
CA ARG A 4 2.28 -13.52 -10.89
C ARG A 4 2.82 -13.48 -12.32
N ILE A 5 4.07 -13.89 -12.52
CA ILE A 5 4.74 -13.89 -13.84
C ILE A 5 5.05 -15.31 -14.33
N HIS A 6 4.54 -16.33 -13.63
CA HIS A 6 4.71 -17.74 -13.97
C HIS A 6 3.99 -18.06 -15.29
N GLY A 7 4.60 -18.89 -16.14
CA GLY A 7 4.03 -19.29 -17.44
C GLY A 7 4.05 -18.22 -18.54
N ILE A 8 4.69 -17.07 -18.31
CA ILE A 8 4.73 -15.97 -19.27
C ILE A 8 6.00 -16.01 -20.10
N GLY A 9 5.86 -15.78 -21.42
CA GLY A 9 6.98 -15.68 -22.36
C GLY A 9 8.02 -14.64 -21.93
N PHE A 10 9.30 -14.97 -22.10
CA PHE A 10 10.41 -14.22 -21.51
C PHE A 10 10.44 -12.73 -21.86
N LYS A 11 10.12 -12.38 -23.11
CA LYS A 11 10.10 -10.98 -23.59
C LYS A 11 8.98 -10.13 -22.95
N LYS A 12 7.98 -10.74 -22.32
CA LYS A 12 6.82 -10.04 -21.73
C LYS A 12 6.85 -10.00 -20.20
N ARG A 13 7.87 -10.57 -19.54
CA ARG A 13 7.93 -10.70 -18.08
C ARG A 13 8.04 -9.36 -17.35
N ALA A 14 9.02 -8.51 -17.68
CA ALA A 14 9.17 -7.20 -17.03
C ALA A 14 7.96 -6.27 -17.29
N PRO A 15 7.45 -6.12 -18.53
CA PRO A 15 6.22 -5.35 -18.77
C PRO A 15 5.02 -5.88 -17.98
N ARG A 16 4.87 -7.22 -17.90
CA ARG A 16 3.79 -7.81 -17.10
C ARG A 16 3.97 -7.55 -15.62
N ALA A 17 5.19 -7.65 -15.09
CA ALA A 17 5.47 -7.39 -13.68
C ALA A 17 5.00 -5.99 -13.27
N ILE A 18 5.24 -4.98 -14.10
CA ILE A 18 4.76 -3.60 -13.85
C ILE A 18 3.24 -3.53 -13.87
N LYS A 19 2.59 -4.17 -14.85
CA LYS A 19 1.11 -4.25 -14.90
C LYS A 19 0.53 -4.92 -13.65
N GLU A 20 1.16 -5.99 -13.17
CA GLU A 20 0.76 -6.69 -11.95
C GLU A 20 1.00 -5.87 -10.68
N ILE A 21 2.04 -5.02 -10.64
CA ILE A 21 2.26 -4.05 -9.57
C ILE A 21 1.17 -2.98 -9.58
N LYS A 22 0.81 -2.45 -10.76
CA LYS A 22 -0.31 -1.49 -10.88
C LYS A 22 -1.62 -2.11 -10.41
N LYS A 23 -1.96 -3.32 -10.90
CA LYS A 23 -3.16 -4.06 -10.49
C LYS A 23 -3.18 -4.33 -8.99
N PHE A 24 -2.02 -4.60 -8.38
CA PHE A 24 -1.91 -4.74 -6.94
C PHE A 24 -2.29 -3.47 -6.20
N ALA A 25 -1.71 -2.34 -6.61
CA ALA A 25 -1.94 -1.05 -5.98
C ALA A 25 -3.41 -0.62 -6.13
N GLN A 26 -4.00 -0.81 -7.31
CA GLN A 26 -5.42 -0.56 -7.55
C GLN A 26 -6.30 -1.37 -6.60
N LYS A 27 -6.04 -2.68 -6.46
CA LYS A 27 -6.81 -3.55 -5.56
C LYS A 27 -6.67 -3.18 -4.08
N MET A 28 -5.48 -2.79 -3.64
CA MET A 28 -5.22 -2.49 -2.22
C MET A 28 -5.70 -1.09 -1.81
N MET A 29 -5.59 -0.09 -2.68
CA MET A 29 -5.87 1.32 -2.35
C MET A 29 -7.23 1.82 -2.88
N GLY A 30 -7.86 1.07 -3.80
CA GLY A 30 -9.15 1.43 -4.39
C GLY A 30 -9.10 2.64 -5.33
N THR A 31 -7.93 2.96 -5.90
CA THR A 31 -7.73 4.09 -6.83
C THR A 31 -7.40 3.56 -8.22
N GLU A 32 -7.98 4.13 -9.27
CA GLU A 32 -7.68 3.73 -10.66
C GLU A 32 -6.38 4.38 -11.16
N ASP A 33 -6.14 5.67 -10.82
CA ASP A 33 -4.86 6.34 -11.09
C ASP A 33 -3.75 5.82 -10.16
N VAL A 34 -2.81 5.08 -10.77
CA VAL A 34 -1.64 4.53 -10.10
C VAL A 34 -0.37 4.96 -10.84
N ARG A 35 0.43 5.76 -10.14
CA ARG A 35 1.69 6.30 -10.60
C ARG A 35 2.84 5.47 -10.05
N VAL A 36 3.65 4.92 -10.95
CA VAL A 36 4.82 4.09 -10.61
C VAL A 36 6.05 4.97 -10.57
N ASP A 37 6.77 4.95 -9.44
CA ASP A 37 8.02 5.69 -9.29
C ASP A 37 9.10 5.16 -10.25
N ILE A 38 9.93 6.08 -10.74
CA ILE A 38 11.06 5.80 -11.65
C ILE A 38 12.03 4.81 -10.99
N ARG A 39 12.28 4.94 -9.68
CA ARG A 39 13.18 4.03 -8.95
C ARG A 39 12.67 2.60 -8.95
N LEU A 40 11.36 2.42 -8.81
CA LEU A 40 10.73 1.11 -8.90
C LEU A 40 10.81 0.53 -10.30
N ASN A 41 10.57 1.35 -11.32
CA ASN A 41 10.75 0.94 -12.70
C ASN A 41 12.19 0.47 -12.95
N LYS A 42 13.19 1.28 -12.62
CA LYS A 42 14.62 0.93 -12.76
C LYS A 42 14.95 -0.39 -12.04
N PHE A 43 14.45 -0.58 -10.82
CA PHE A 43 14.71 -1.83 -10.07
C PHE A 43 14.11 -3.06 -10.77
N VAL A 44 12.88 -2.96 -11.28
CA VAL A 44 12.23 -4.07 -12.00
C VAL A 44 12.98 -4.42 -13.30
N TRP A 45 13.50 -3.41 -14.00
CA TRP A 45 14.25 -3.59 -15.24
C TRP A 45 15.76 -3.84 -15.06
N SER A 46 16.28 -3.76 -13.83
CA SER A 46 17.73 -3.84 -13.55
C SER A 46 18.41 -5.12 -14.05
N LYS A 47 17.69 -6.24 -14.10
CA LYS A 47 18.16 -7.55 -14.56
C LYS A 47 17.71 -7.89 -15.98
N GLY A 48 17.22 -6.90 -16.72
CA GLY A 48 16.66 -7.04 -18.06
C GLY A 48 15.24 -7.64 -18.07
N VAL A 49 14.76 -7.96 -19.28
CA VAL A 49 13.35 -8.34 -19.50
C VAL A 49 12.98 -9.73 -18.97
N ARG A 50 13.94 -10.68 -18.98
CA ARG A 50 13.72 -12.09 -18.63
C ARG A 50 13.81 -12.36 -17.12
N ASN A 51 14.74 -11.70 -16.43
CA ASN A 51 15.17 -12.05 -15.08
C ASN A 51 14.62 -11.06 -14.03
N VAL A 52 13.31 -10.81 -14.06
CA VAL A 52 12.63 -9.94 -13.09
C VAL A 52 12.89 -10.42 -11.64
N PRO A 53 13.18 -9.52 -10.68
CA PRO A 53 13.34 -9.88 -9.27
C PRO A 53 12.15 -10.69 -8.72
N TYR A 54 12.43 -11.80 -8.01
CA TYR A 54 11.40 -12.70 -7.48
C TYR A 54 10.44 -12.02 -6.50
N ARG A 55 10.98 -11.14 -5.64
CA ARG A 55 10.27 -10.36 -4.62
C ARG A 55 10.73 -8.90 -4.71
N VAL A 56 9.78 -7.99 -4.52
CA VAL A 56 10.02 -6.54 -4.50
C VAL A 56 9.20 -6.00 -3.33
N ARG A 57 9.83 -5.23 -2.44
CA ARG A 57 9.10 -4.49 -1.42
C ARG A 57 8.75 -3.13 -1.98
N VAL A 58 7.48 -2.81 -1.92
CA VAL A 58 6.91 -1.56 -2.42
C VAL A 58 6.19 -0.84 -1.29
N ARG A 59 6.31 0.48 -1.28
CA ARG A 59 5.53 1.37 -0.42
C ARG A 59 4.42 1.96 -1.28
N LEU A 60 3.19 1.87 -0.77
CA LEU A 60 2.02 2.49 -1.37
C LEU A 60 1.70 3.75 -0.57
N ALA A 61 1.48 4.86 -1.26
CA ALA A 61 1.04 6.11 -0.67
C ALA A 61 -0.12 6.66 -1.49
N ARG A 62 -1.29 6.81 -0.88
CA ARG A 62 -2.42 7.50 -1.49
C ARG A 62 -2.31 8.98 -1.15
N LYS A 63 -2.36 9.82 -2.18
CA LYS A 63 -2.28 11.28 -2.06
C LYS A 63 -3.54 11.90 -2.66
N ARG A 64 -3.90 13.08 -2.16
CA ARG A 64 -4.96 13.88 -2.74
C ARG A 64 -4.43 14.54 -4.00
N ASN A 65 -5.26 14.58 -5.04
CA ASN A 65 -4.95 15.32 -6.25
C ASN A 65 -5.29 16.80 -6.03
N GLU A 66 -4.37 17.68 -6.44
CA GLU A 66 -4.53 19.13 -6.35
C GLU A 66 -5.02 19.71 -7.69
N ASP A 67 -4.91 18.95 -8.78
CA ASP A 67 -5.34 19.36 -10.10
C ASP A 67 -6.87 19.25 -10.25
N GLY A 68 -7.53 20.39 -10.48
CA GLY A 68 -8.98 20.51 -10.57
C GLY A 68 -9.64 19.85 -11.79
N ASP A 69 -8.86 19.42 -12.78
CA ASP A 69 -9.34 18.83 -14.04
C ASP A 69 -9.37 17.28 -14.02
N SER A 70 -8.91 16.66 -12.94
CA SER A 70 -8.90 15.20 -12.83
C SER A 70 -10.22 14.67 -12.28
N SER A 71 -10.83 13.70 -12.98
CA SER A 71 -12.03 12.98 -12.51
C SER A 71 -11.81 12.26 -11.17
N MET A 72 -10.57 11.90 -10.85
CA MET A 72 -10.20 11.22 -9.60
C MET A 72 -9.59 12.16 -8.56
N ARG A 73 -10.21 12.19 -7.39
CA ARG A 73 -9.74 12.99 -6.22
C ARG A 73 -8.44 12.48 -5.59
N TYR A 74 -8.09 11.22 -5.82
CA TYR A 74 -6.94 10.58 -5.20
C TYR A 74 -6.14 9.78 -6.22
N TYR A 75 -4.82 9.81 -6.07
CA TYR A 75 -3.91 8.95 -6.83
C TYR A 75 -3.02 8.17 -5.87
N THR A 76 -2.58 7.00 -6.32
CA THR A 76 -1.62 6.17 -5.56
C THR A 76 -0.25 6.24 -6.18
N VAL A 77 0.75 6.62 -5.39
CA VAL A 77 2.17 6.52 -5.75
C VAL A 77 2.74 5.22 -5.22
N VAL A 78 3.41 4.47 -6.10
CA VAL A 78 4.11 3.23 -5.76
C VAL A 78 5.60 3.48 -5.80
N SER A 79 6.25 3.44 -4.65
CA SER A 79 7.70 3.64 -4.51
C SER A 79 8.43 2.35 -4.18
N TYR A 80 9.67 2.23 -4.62
CA TYR A 80 10.56 1.12 -4.26
C TYR A 80 11.13 1.31 -2.86
N VAL A 81 11.10 0.24 -2.07
CA VAL A 81 11.78 0.20 -0.77
C VAL A 81 12.95 -0.78 -0.89
N HIS A 82 14.16 -0.26 -0.71
CA HIS A 82 15.33 -1.12 -0.62
C HIS A 82 15.22 -2.01 0.62
N CYS A 83 15.47 -3.30 0.46
CA CYS A 83 15.49 -4.27 1.53
C CYS A 83 16.60 -5.27 1.23
N THR A 84 17.53 -5.40 2.17
CA THR A 84 18.54 -6.45 2.20
C THR A 84 17.88 -7.81 2.39
N ASP A 85 17.00 -7.91 3.39
CA ASP A 85 16.34 -9.15 3.77
C ASP A 85 14.83 -9.12 3.57
N PHE A 86 14.25 -10.29 3.29
CA PHE A 86 12.79 -10.48 3.20
C PHE A 86 12.23 -11.40 4.29
N LYS A 87 13.06 -11.89 5.22
CA LYS A 87 12.65 -12.81 6.29
C LYS A 87 11.73 -12.08 7.27
N ARG A 88 10.59 -12.70 7.60
CA ARG A 88 9.60 -12.23 8.60
C ARG A 88 9.07 -10.79 8.39
N LYS A 89 9.22 -10.21 7.20
CA LYS A 89 8.68 -8.87 6.90
C LYS A 89 7.21 -8.98 6.49
N GLN A 90 6.33 -8.60 7.42
CA GLN A 90 4.89 -8.49 7.16
C GLN A 90 4.54 -7.18 6.43
N ILE A 91 3.28 -7.06 6.01
CA ILE A 91 2.72 -5.82 5.50
C ILE A 91 2.67 -4.84 6.66
N MET A 92 3.52 -3.81 6.62
CA MET A 92 3.51 -2.75 7.60
C MET A 92 2.57 -1.66 7.09
N ASN A 93 1.35 -1.69 7.57
CA ASN A 93 0.37 -0.66 7.27
C ASN A 93 0.68 0.56 8.13
N VAL A 94 1.45 1.50 7.58
CA VAL A 94 1.81 2.76 8.25
C VAL A 94 0.56 3.55 8.67
N LEU A 95 -0.58 3.36 7.97
CA LEU A 95 -1.85 4.04 8.23
C LEU A 95 -2.87 3.23 9.04
N ILE A 96 -2.80 1.89 9.08
CA ILE A 96 -3.77 1.11 9.88
C ILE A 96 -3.54 1.31 11.38
N LEU A 97 -2.30 1.55 11.80
CA LEU A 97 -2.01 1.89 13.19
C LEU A 97 -2.72 3.16 13.66
N MET A 98 -3.00 4.14 12.78
CA MET A 98 -3.76 5.32 13.21
C MET A 98 -5.25 5.03 13.34
N ILE A 99 -5.84 4.18 12.48
CA ILE A 99 -7.27 3.84 12.60
C ILE A 99 -7.52 2.99 13.85
N ASP A 100 -6.64 2.02 14.15
CA ASP A 100 -6.75 1.19 15.35
C ASP A 100 -6.56 2.03 16.62
N LEU A 101 -5.62 2.98 16.62
CA LEU A 101 -5.34 3.84 17.77
C LEU A 101 -6.40 4.93 17.96
N ILE A 102 -7.01 5.45 16.88
CA ILE A 102 -8.18 6.34 16.95
C ILE A 102 -9.42 5.57 17.43
N SER A 103 -9.67 4.37 16.91
CA SER A 103 -10.77 3.50 17.34
C SER A 103 -10.65 3.15 18.83
N ALA A 104 -9.45 2.75 19.27
CA ALA A 104 -9.16 2.53 20.68
C ALA A 104 -9.37 3.80 21.51
N ALA A 105 -8.83 4.95 21.09
CA ALA A 105 -9.00 6.22 21.81
C ALA A 105 -10.48 6.62 21.93
N THR A 106 -11.28 6.47 20.86
CA THR A 106 -12.73 6.75 20.90
C THR A 106 -13.50 5.78 21.81
N SER A 107 -13.08 4.51 21.86
CA SER A 107 -13.69 3.52 22.76
C SER A 107 -13.40 3.84 24.22
N TYR A 108 -12.15 4.21 24.56
CA TYR A 108 -11.77 4.61 25.91
C TYR A 108 -12.52 5.87 26.37
N ALA A 109 -12.64 6.88 25.51
CA ALA A 109 -13.37 8.11 25.82
C ALA A 109 -14.87 7.88 26.08
N MET A 110 -15.52 6.98 25.31
CA MET A 110 -16.91 6.60 25.58
C MET A 110 -17.06 5.83 26.90
N LEU A 111 -16.10 4.96 27.22
CA LEU A 111 -16.16 4.12 28.41
C LEU A 111 -15.94 4.96 29.69
N SER A 112 -15.04 5.95 29.67
CA SER A 112 -14.85 6.88 30.78
C SER A 112 -16.08 7.75 31.03
N HIS A 113 -16.76 8.23 29.99
CA HIS A 113 -17.97 9.04 30.13
C HIS A 113 -19.12 8.25 30.78
N LYS A 114 -19.31 6.98 30.38
CA LYS A 114 -20.31 6.09 30.99
C LYS A 114 -20.02 5.81 32.46
N LEU A 115 -18.75 5.64 32.84
CA LEU A 115 -18.37 5.40 34.24
C LEU A 115 -18.62 6.65 35.10
N THR A 116 -18.35 7.86 34.58
CA THR A 116 -18.66 9.11 35.28
C THR A 116 -20.17 9.33 35.47
N GLU A 117 -20.98 9.06 34.44
CA GLU A 117 -22.45 9.13 34.56
C GLU A 117 -22.99 8.13 35.58
N HIS A 118 -22.44 6.91 35.60
CA HIS A 118 -22.88 5.87 36.52
C HIS A 118 -22.46 6.14 37.98
N GLN A 119 -21.35 6.83 38.20
CA GLN A 119 -20.97 7.33 39.54
C GLN A 119 -21.85 8.50 39.99
N ILE A 120 -22.27 9.40 39.07
CA ILE A 120 -23.18 10.50 39.38
C ILE A 120 -24.59 10.01 39.71
N LEU A 121 -25.05 8.92 39.09
CA LEU A 121 -26.38 8.34 39.31
C LEU A 121 -26.49 7.44 40.55
N LEU A 122 -25.37 7.02 41.14
CA LEU A 122 -25.31 6.14 42.32
C LEU A 122 -24.95 6.88 43.63
N GLY A 123 -24.74 8.19 43.59
CA GLY A 123 -24.49 9.05 44.75
C GLY A 123 -25.61 10.06 44.96
#